data_AF-A0AAD7YHQ7-F1
#
_entry.id   AF-A0AAD7YHQ7-F1
#
_cell.length_a   1.000
_cell.length_b   1.000
_cell.length_c   1.000
_cell.angle_alpha   90.00
_cell.angle_beta   90.00
_cell.angle_gamma   90.00
#
_symmetry.space_group_name_H-M   'P 1'
#
loop_
_entity.id
_entity.type
_entity.pdbx_description
1 polymer ?
#
loop_
_entity_poly.entity_id
_entity_poly.type
_entity_poly.pdbx_seq_one_letter_code
_entity_poly.pdbx_strand_id
1 'polypeptide(L)'
;MRPRYLNSDPIENFFGQMRAYNFRNTNPDCHAFKSTFKSLLITRFIKFHSDSYNCEEDSGKQLLKLKSLFNTEQTDSESLHTSVSLADSELVCSPESSELSTWVETESIQSSARQERLHTHSRAFTAGWVIRKILQKIKCLHCEENLTSRESSYDKNTVNNWISFREFKSIKQKKLTYPSENAVIFFGNIMEEANKYLESQPERRSVIKNIKNHIKSKYLFDFINCELHKDAVSECFLGLTLRLAVFNWCNIINKILKGTDVFRLANKTLPQMQAKALNKFKSKLKNKKK
;
A
#
# COMPACT_ATOMS: atom_id res chain seq x y z
N MET A 1 9.05 -0.50 1.78
CA MET A 1 8.62 0.16 3.05
C MET A 1 7.19 -0.28 3.36
N ARG A 2 6.92 -0.91 4.50
CA ARG A 2 5.55 -1.38 4.85
C ARG A 2 4.76 -0.23 5.51
N PRO A 3 3.50 0.05 5.11
CA PRO A 3 2.71 1.15 5.69
C PRO A 3 2.54 1.10 7.22
N ARG A 4 2.58 -0.10 7.82
CA ARG A 4 2.56 -0.31 9.28
C ARG A 4 3.76 0.28 10.04
N TYR A 5 4.79 0.74 9.34
CA TYR A 5 5.94 1.44 9.93
C TYR A 5 5.81 2.97 9.80
N LEU A 6 4.71 3.47 9.24
CA LEU A 6 4.44 4.89 8.97
C LEU A 6 3.20 5.41 9.72
N ASN A 7 2.77 4.72 10.79
CA ASN A 7 1.67 5.15 11.65
C ASN A 7 2.15 5.44 13.08
N SER A 8 1.30 6.09 13.87
CA SER A 8 1.56 6.40 15.28
C SER A 8 1.34 5.18 16.19
N ASP A 9 0.78 4.07 15.72
CA ASP A 9 0.52 2.89 16.54
C ASP A 9 1.73 2.43 17.38
N PRO A 10 2.99 2.40 16.87
CA PRO A 10 4.14 2.03 17.68
C PRO A 10 4.38 2.99 18.86
N ILE A 11 4.20 4.30 18.65
CA ILE A 11 4.39 5.30 19.71
C ILE A 11 3.23 5.27 20.71
N GLU A 12 2.00 5.06 20.24
CA GLU A 12 0.82 4.93 21.10
C GLU A 12 0.88 3.67 21.97
N ASN A 13 1.30 2.55 21.38
CA ASN A 13 1.54 1.30 22.11
C ASN A 13 2.69 1.43 23.11
N PHE A 14 3.72 2.20 22.79
CA PHE A 14 4.79 2.53 23.73
C PHE A 14 4.24 3.34 24.92
N PHE A 15 3.47 4.41 24.67
CA PHE A 15 2.85 5.17 25.76
C PHE A 15 1.84 4.35 26.58
N GLY A 16 1.12 3.41 25.95
CA GLY A 16 0.28 2.45 26.65
C GLY A 16 1.06 1.59 27.63
N GLN A 17 2.25 1.12 27.22
CA GLN A 17 3.15 0.36 28.10
C GLN A 17 3.73 1.21 29.21
N MET A 18 4.13 2.47 28.93
CA MET A 18 4.60 3.42 29.94
C MET A 18 3.57 3.60 31.05
N ARG A 19 2.29 3.76 30.68
CA ARG A 19 1.18 3.90 31.64
C ARG A 19 0.85 2.61 32.37
N ALA A 20 1.06 1.45 31.77
CA ALA A 20 0.81 0.15 32.39
C ALA A 20 1.91 -0.26 33.37
N TYR A 21 3.12 0.27 33.19
CA TYR A 21 4.28 0.04 34.06
C TYR A 21 4.01 0.68 35.43
N ASN A 22 4.39 -0.01 36.52
CA ASN A 22 4.10 0.37 37.91
C ASN A 22 2.60 0.53 38.23
N PHE A 23 1.86 -0.58 38.27
CA PHE A 23 0.47 -0.64 38.76
C PHE A 23 -0.51 0.32 38.07
N ARG A 24 -0.35 0.56 36.76
CA ARG A 24 -1.20 1.45 35.96
C ARG A 24 -1.13 2.92 36.36
N ASN A 25 0.07 3.49 36.44
CA ASN A 25 0.22 4.94 36.54
C ASN A 25 -0.28 5.62 35.24
N THR A 26 -1.56 6.03 35.22
CA THR A 26 -2.20 6.60 34.04
C THR A 26 -1.69 7.98 33.65
N ASN A 27 -0.99 8.67 34.57
CA ASN A 27 -0.47 10.01 34.35
C ASN A 27 0.91 10.19 35.03
N PRO A 28 1.99 9.59 34.47
CA PRO A 28 3.32 9.71 35.04
C PRO A 28 3.85 11.14 34.92
N ASP A 29 4.51 11.64 35.96
CA ASP A 29 5.31 12.86 35.87
C ASP A 29 6.59 12.63 35.05
N CYS A 30 7.32 13.71 34.77
CA CYS A 30 8.55 13.66 33.94
C CYS A 30 9.61 12.71 34.51
N HIS A 31 9.74 12.62 35.84
CA HIS A 31 10.74 11.76 36.49
C HIS A 31 10.35 10.28 36.42
N ALA A 32 9.07 9.99 36.69
CA ALA A 32 8.48 8.66 36.56
C ALA A 32 8.53 8.18 35.10
N PHE A 33 8.27 9.07 34.13
CA PHE A 33 8.43 8.76 32.72
C PHE A 33 9.88 8.46 32.36
N LYS A 34 10.84 9.31 32.75
CA LYS A 34 12.28 9.08 32.47
C LYS A 34 12.77 7.75 33.05
N SER A 35 12.40 7.47 34.30
CA SER A 35 12.78 6.23 34.99
C SER A 35 12.15 5.00 34.34
N THR A 36 10.84 5.04 34.07
CA THR A 36 10.11 3.96 33.39
C THR A 36 10.64 3.72 31.98
N PHE A 37 10.99 4.77 31.24
CA PHE A 37 11.57 4.67 29.92
C PHE A 37 12.91 3.96 29.96
N LYS A 38 13.81 4.36 30.88
CA LYS A 38 15.10 3.68 31.07
C LYS A 38 14.92 2.21 31.42
N SER A 39 14.02 1.90 32.37
CA SER A 39 13.74 0.51 32.75
C SER A 39 13.17 -0.31 31.60
N LEU A 40 12.15 0.19 30.90
CA LEU A 40 11.58 -0.51 29.74
C LEU A 40 12.59 -0.67 28.62
N LEU A 41 13.42 0.34 28.35
CA LEU A 41 14.47 0.26 27.35
C LEU A 41 15.42 -0.89 27.69
N ILE A 42 15.96 -0.94 28.91
CA ILE A 42 16.88 -2.00 29.37
C ILE A 42 16.20 -3.38 29.35
N THR A 43 15.02 -3.51 29.95
CA THR A 43 14.30 -4.78 30.02
C THR A 43 13.95 -5.30 28.63
N ARG A 44 13.54 -4.44 27.71
CA ARG A 44 13.23 -4.84 26.32
C ARG A 44 14.49 -5.10 25.49
N PHE A 45 15.60 -4.47 25.83
CA PHE A 45 16.90 -4.74 25.19
C PHE A 45 17.47 -6.09 25.59
N ILE A 46 17.31 -6.48 26.86
CA ILE A 46 17.84 -7.73 27.42
C ILE A 46 16.89 -8.90 27.17
N LYS A 47 15.58 -8.64 27.01
CA LYS A 47 14.60 -9.70 26.75
C LYS A 47 14.74 -10.24 25.32
N PHE A 48 15.24 -11.46 25.21
CA PHE A 48 15.19 -12.25 23.99
C PHE A 48 13.73 -12.39 23.52
N HIS A 49 13.52 -12.26 22.20
CA HIS A 49 12.20 -12.41 21.60
C HIS A 49 11.69 -13.83 21.91
N SER A 50 10.56 -13.96 22.59
CA SER A 50 9.86 -15.25 22.67
C SER A 50 9.01 -15.46 21.42
N ASP A 51 8.80 -16.71 21.03
CA ASP A 51 8.03 -17.13 19.83
C ASP A 51 6.59 -16.57 19.76
N SER A 52 6.09 -16.00 20.87
CA SER A 52 4.74 -15.44 21.01
C SER A 52 4.62 -13.93 20.72
N TYR A 53 5.71 -13.22 20.41
CA TYR A 53 5.65 -11.78 20.11
C TYR A 53 5.20 -11.49 18.66
N ASN A 54 4.41 -10.42 18.47
CA ASN A 54 3.89 -9.98 17.17
C ASN A 54 4.88 -9.13 16.34
N CYS A 55 6.16 -9.16 16.70
CA CYS A 55 7.21 -8.42 16.00
C CYS A 55 8.02 -9.40 15.17
N GLU A 56 8.24 -9.10 13.88
CA GLU A 56 9.19 -9.85 13.07
C GLU A 56 10.61 -9.34 13.35
N GLU A 57 11.59 -10.22 13.22
CA GLU A 57 13.00 -9.84 13.20
C GLU A 57 13.23 -8.80 12.10
N ASP A 58 13.60 -7.58 12.49
CA ASP A 58 14.14 -6.60 11.55
C ASP A 58 15.65 -6.79 11.50
N SER A 59 16.22 -6.80 10.30
CA SER A 59 17.68 -6.96 10.09
C SER A 59 18.45 -5.68 10.46
N GLY A 60 17.90 -4.85 11.35
CA GLY A 60 18.48 -3.61 11.82
C GLY A 60 19.70 -3.89 12.69
N LYS A 61 20.74 -3.08 12.48
CA LYS A 61 21.91 -3.08 13.37
C LYS A 61 21.61 -2.19 14.56
N GLN A 62 21.95 -2.66 15.76
CA GLN A 62 21.88 -1.86 16.99
C GLN A 62 22.75 -0.60 16.84
N LEU A 63 22.12 0.57 16.91
CA LEU A 63 22.81 1.87 16.81
C LEU A 63 23.23 2.43 18.18
N LEU A 64 22.71 1.88 19.29
CA LEU A 64 22.88 2.45 20.63
C LEU A 64 23.91 1.68 21.48
N LYS A 65 24.91 2.38 22.01
CA LYS A 65 25.77 1.89 23.10
C LYS A 65 25.07 2.14 24.43
N LEU A 66 24.50 1.11 25.05
CA LEU A 66 23.71 1.22 26.28
C LEU A 66 24.46 1.78 27.51
N LYS A 67 25.81 1.80 27.47
CA LYS A 67 26.65 2.33 28.56
C LYS A 67 26.34 3.80 28.89
N SER A 68 25.98 4.62 27.90
CA SER A 68 25.67 6.04 28.14
C SER A 68 24.40 6.28 28.96
N LEU A 69 23.50 5.31 29.09
CA LEU A 69 22.23 5.45 29.83
C LEU A 69 22.42 5.44 31.36
N PHE A 70 23.55 4.87 31.81
CA PHE A 70 23.92 4.70 33.22
C PHE A 70 24.97 5.70 33.69
N ASN A 71 25.48 6.55 32.78
CA ASN A 71 26.32 7.66 33.18
C ASN A 71 25.41 8.68 33.87
N THR A 72 25.43 8.67 35.20
CA THR A 72 24.91 9.77 35.99
C THR A 72 25.83 10.95 35.72
N GLU A 73 25.34 11.98 35.01
CA GLU A 73 26.01 13.27 35.04
C GLU A 73 26.03 13.70 36.51
N GLN A 74 27.21 13.64 37.12
CA GLN A 74 27.46 14.32 38.38
C GLN A 74 27.19 15.79 38.11
N THR A 75 26.12 16.31 38.69
CA THR A 75 25.88 17.74 38.78
C THR A 75 26.91 18.31 39.75
N ASP A 76 28.08 18.65 39.23
CA ASP A 76 28.96 19.60 39.87
C ASP A 76 28.74 20.96 39.19
N SER A 77 28.25 21.89 40.00
CA SER A 77 28.15 23.29 39.66
C SER A 77 29.57 23.88 39.66
N GLU A 78 30.02 24.44 38.54
CA GLU A 78 30.62 25.77 38.41
C GLU A 78 31.21 25.98 37.01
N SER A 79 31.09 27.22 36.55
CA SER A 79 31.51 27.86 35.30
C SER A 79 32.62 27.20 34.46
N LEU A 80 32.47 27.21 33.12
CA LEU A 80 33.16 28.17 32.25
C LEU A 80 32.70 28.07 30.78
N HIS A 81 32.62 29.24 30.17
CA HIS A 81 32.49 29.58 28.75
C HIS A 81 33.00 28.54 27.75
N THR A 82 32.22 28.28 26.70
CA THR A 82 32.69 28.37 25.31
C THR A 82 31.49 28.51 24.37
N SER A 83 31.35 29.72 23.85
CA SER A 83 30.57 30.06 22.67
C SER A 83 31.11 29.28 21.46
N VAL A 84 30.24 28.52 20.77
CA VAL A 84 30.54 28.05 19.41
C VAL A 84 29.70 28.87 18.45
N SER A 85 30.44 29.70 17.73
CA SER A 85 30.05 30.72 16.76
C SER A 85 29.38 30.11 15.53
N LEU A 86 28.32 30.78 15.07
CA LEU A 86 27.88 30.75 13.68
C LEU A 86 28.95 31.46 12.85
N ALA A 87 29.59 30.76 11.92
CA ALA A 87 30.49 31.36 10.95
C ALA A 87 29.89 31.18 9.55
N ASP A 88 29.45 32.31 9.01
CA ASP A 88 29.21 32.56 7.60
C ASP A 88 30.40 32.09 6.75
N SER A 89 30.09 31.35 5.70
CA SER A 89 31.01 31.14 4.59
C SER A 89 30.30 31.58 3.32
N GLU A 90 30.41 32.88 3.04
CA GLU A 90 30.05 33.46 1.74
C GLU A 90 30.98 32.88 0.67
N LEU A 91 30.40 32.17 -0.30
CA LEU A 91 31.09 31.80 -1.52
C LEU A 91 30.32 32.40 -2.70
N VAL A 92 30.88 33.47 -3.23
CA VAL A 92 30.44 34.22 -4.40
C VAL A 92 30.55 33.33 -5.63
N CYS A 93 29.46 33.18 -6.39
CA CYS A 93 29.50 32.72 -7.78
C CYS A 93 28.56 33.56 -8.65
N SER A 94 29.15 34.18 -9.67
CA SER A 94 28.53 35.06 -10.66
C SER A 94 27.40 34.42 -11.48
N PRO A 95 26.51 35.23 -12.09
CA PRO A 95 25.39 34.74 -12.87
C PRO A 95 25.83 34.44 -14.31
N GLU A 96 25.89 33.16 -14.66
CA GLU A 96 25.88 32.73 -16.06
C GLU A 96 24.60 31.95 -16.37
N SER A 97 24.10 32.26 -17.55
CA SER A 97 22.74 32.12 -18.03
C SER A 97 22.39 30.71 -18.52
N SER A 98 21.10 30.40 -18.38
CA SER A 98 20.31 29.60 -19.34
C SER A 98 20.59 28.09 -19.44
N GLU A 99 20.04 27.29 -18.52
CA GLU A 99 19.52 25.93 -18.81
C GLU A 99 18.34 25.56 -17.87
N LEU A 100 17.17 26.18 -18.04
CA LEU A 100 15.95 25.90 -17.24
C LEU A 100 14.80 25.27 -18.07
N SER A 101 15.07 24.74 -19.27
CA SER A 101 13.99 24.23 -20.15
C SER A 101 13.84 22.70 -20.21
N THR A 102 14.72 21.90 -19.58
CA THR A 102 14.73 20.42 -19.79
C THR A 102 14.13 19.60 -18.63
N TRP A 103 13.86 20.20 -17.47
CA TRP A 103 13.46 19.45 -16.26
C TRP A 103 11.94 19.15 -16.17
N VAL A 104 11.11 19.88 -16.90
CA VAL A 104 9.64 19.78 -16.78
C VAL A 104 9.07 18.51 -17.44
N GLU A 105 9.65 18.05 -18.56
CA GLU A 105 9.18 16.83 -19.25
C GLU A 105 9.61 15.54 -18.54
N THR A 106 10.80 15.55 -17.93
CA THR A 106 11.37 14.36 -17.28
C THR A 106 10.61 13.98 -16.00
N GLU A 107 10.11 14.95 -15.22
CA GLU A 107 9.29 14.68 -14.04
C GLU A 107 7.90 14.11 -14.39
N SER A 108 7.31 14.53 -15.50
CA SER A 108 6.01 14.02 -15.99
C SER A 108 6.10 12.54 -16.36
N ILE A 109 7.14 12.14 -17.08
CA ILE A 109 7.37 10.74 -17.46
C ILE A 109 7.68 9.88 -16.23
N GLN A 110 8.54 10.36 -15.32
CA GLN A 110 8.88 9.63 -14.11
C GLN A 110 7.69 9.45 -13.16
N SER A 111 6.84 10.48 -13.01
CA SER A 111 5.64 10.40 -12.16
C SER A 111 4.59 9.46 -12.74
N SER A 112 4.38 9.48 -14.06
CA SER A 112 3.54 8.52 -14.78
C SER A 112 4.04 7.07 -14.62
N ALA A 113 5.35 6.84 -14.80
CA ALA A 113 5.96 5.52 -14.63
C ALA A 113 5.91 5.02 -13.17
N ARG A 114 5.90 5.92 -12.18
CA ARG A 114 5.70 5.56 -10.76
C ARG A 114 4.24 5.16 -10.50
N GLN A 115 3.27 5.90 -11.06
CA GLN A 115 1.86 5.58 -10.92
C GLN A 115 1.54 4.23 -11.57
N GLU A 116 2.03 3.98 -12.79
CA GLU A 116 1.78 2.69 -13.47
C GLU A 116 2.39 1.52 -12.69
N ARG A 117 3.59 1.68 -12.11
CA ARG A 117 4.16 0.68 -11.20
C ARG A 117 3.24 0.39 -10.01
N LEU A 118 2.67 1.42 -9.38
CA LEU A 118 1.73 1.22 -8.27
C LEU A 118 0.44 0.52 -8.73
N HIS A 119 -0.07 0.86 -9.91
CA HIS A 119 -1.23 0.20 -10.51
C HIS A 119 -0.95 -1.27 -10.78
N THR A 120 0.19 -1.60 -11.37
CA THR A 120 0.63 -2.97 -11.64
C THR A 120 0.75 -3.80 -10.36
N HIS A 121 1.37 -3.27 -9.30
CA HIS A 121 1.44 -3.98 -8.01
C HIS A 121 0.07 -4.21 -7.36
N SER A 122 -0.83 -3.23 -7.46
CA SER A 122 -2.21 -3.35 -6.94
C SER A 122 -3.01 -4.39 -7.74
N ARG A 123 -2.86 -4.39 -9.08
CA ARG A 123 -3.43 -5.40 -9.98
C ARG A 123 -2.92 -6.79 -9.62
N ALA A 124 -1.61 -6.96 -9.43
CA ALA A 124 -1.01 -8.24 -9.06
C ALA A 124 -1.58 -8.80 -7.74
N PHE A 125 -1.59 -7.98 -6.69
CA PHE A 125 -2.13 -8.40 -5.39
C PHE A 125 -3.60 -8.86 -5.49
N THR A 126 -4.39 -8.14 -6.28
CA THR A 126 -5.82 -8.42 -6.46
C THR A 126 -6.08 -9.62 -7.38
N ALA A 127 -5.31 -9.75 -8.45
CA ALA A 127 -5.32 -10.91 -9.34
C ALA A 127 -4.95 -12.19 -8.58
N GLY A 128 -3.97 -12.13 -7.66
CA GLY A 128 -3.66 -13.23 -6.76
C GLY A 128 -4.86 -13.68 -5.93
N TRP A 129 -5.68 -12.74 -5.43
CA TRP A 129 -6.92 -13.09 -4.73
C TRP A 129 -7.94 -13.79 -5.64
N VAL A 130 -8.10 -13.31 -6.89
CA VAL A 130 -8.99 -13.94 -7.89
C VAL A 130 -8.54 -15.37 -8.18
N ILE A 131 -7.25 -15.56 -8.46
CA ILE A 131 -6.67 -16.87 -8.76
C ILE A 131 -6.84 -17.83 -7.59
N ARG A 132 -6.59 -17.37 -6.36
CA ARG A 132 -6.84 -18.18 -5.16
C ARG A 132 -8.29 -18.67 -5.08
N LYS A 133 -9.27 -17.84 -5.45
CA LYS A 133 -10.68 -18.23 -5.49
C LYS A 133 -11.01 -19.23 -6.58
N ILE A 134 -10.28 -19.21 -7.70
CA ILE A 134 -10.42 -20.19 -8.77
C ILE A 134 -9.81 -21.53 -8.34
N LEU A 135 -8.57 -21.52 -7.82
CA LEU A 135 -7.86 -22.74 -7.40
C LEU A 135 -8.52 -23.43 -6.19
N GLN A 136 -9.27 -22.70 -5.37
CA GLN A 136 -10.15 -23.28 -4.35
C GLN A 136 -11.30 -24.12 -4.94
N LYS A 137 -11.74 -23.83 -6.17
CA LYS A 137 -12.83 -24.52 -6.87
C LYS A 137 -12.35 -25.55 -7.88
N ILE A 138 -11.30 -25.22 -8.62
CA ILE A 138 -10.73 -26.03 -9.71
C ILE A 138 -9.34 -26.46 -9.26
N LYS A 139 -9.23 -27.68 -8.73
CA LYS A 139 -7.97 -28.27 -8.30
C LYS A 139 -7.28 -28.94 -9.50
N CYS A 140 -6.50 -28.15 -10.24
CA CYS A 140 -5.77 -28.63 -11.42
C CYS A 140 -4.37 -28.03 -11.42
N LEU A 141 -3.34 -28.88 -11.40
CA LEU A 141 -1.93 -28.48 -11.40
C LEU A 141 -1.59 -27.65 -12.65
N HIS A 142 -2.07 -28.06 -13.83
CA HIS A 142 -1.81 -27.31 -15.06
C HIS A 142 -2.50 -25.93 -15.09
N CYS A 143 -3.65 -25.79 -14.45
CA CYS A 143 -4.28 -24.47 -14.27
C CYS A 143 -3.49 -23.62 -13.28
N GLU A 144 -3.01 -24.22 -12.20
CA GLU A 144 -2.16 -23.55 -11.22
C GLU A 144 -0.86 -23.04 -11.85
N GLU A 145 -0.19 -23.86 -12.67
CA GLU A 145 1.01 -23.45 -13.41
C GLU A 145 0.76 -22.30 -14.39
N ASN A 146 -0.36 -22.30 -15.10
CA ASN A 146 -0.72 -21.21 -16.01
C ASN A 146 -1.09 -19.91 -15.27
N LEU A 147 -1.74 -20.03 -14.11
CA LEU A 147 -2.25 -18.89 -13.34
C LEU A 147 -1.24 -18.31 -12.34
N THR A 148 -0.21 -19.05 -11.96
CA THR A 148 0.74 -18.64 -10.91
C THR A 148 2.17 -18.53 -11.43
N SER A 149 2.97 -17.68 -10.81
CA SER A 149 4.41 -17.63 -11.06
C SER A 149 5.12 -18.73 -10.27
N ARG A 150 6.04 -19.44 -10.93
CA ARG A 150 6.93 -20.40 -10.25
C ARG A 150 7.82 -19.68 -9.24
N GLU A 151 8.05 -20.31 -8.09
CA GLU A 151 8.74 -19.72 -6.96
C GLU A 151 10.20 -19.32 -7.23
N SER A 152 10.84 -19.79 -8.30
CA SER A 152 12.25 -19.53 -8.58
C SER A 152 12.56 -18.13 -9.10
N SER A 153 11.56 -17.31 -9.45
CA SER A 153 11.75 -15.97 -10.00
C SER A 153 11.59 -14.85 -8.95
N TYR A 154 12.21 -15.00 -7.77
CA TYR A 154 12.40 -13.88 -6.80
C TYR A 154 13.37 -12.81 -7.32
N ASP A 155 13.30 -12.51 -8.61
CA ASP A 155 14.02 -11.40 -9.17
C ASP A 155 13.35 -10.10 -8.68
N LYS A 156 14.18 -9.15 -8.26
CA LYS A 156 13.75 -7.89 -7.62
C LYS A 156 12.89 -7.02 -8.55
N ASN A 157 12.78 -7.38 -9.83
CA ASN A 157 12.03 -6.67 -10.87
C ASN A 157 10.72 -7.34 -11.29
N THR A 158 10.25 -8.39 -10.61
CA THR A 158 8.99 -9.04 -10.99
C THR A 158 7.76 -8.29 -10.50
N VAL A 159 6.66 -8.42 -11.28
CA VAL A 159 5.31 -7.91 -10.97
C VAL A 159 4.84 -8.29 -9.55
N ASN A 160 5.35 -9.39 -9.00
CA ASN A 160 4.96 -9.93 -7.70
C ASN A 160 5.84 -9.52 -6.52
N ASN A 161 6.93 -8.76 -6.74
CA ASN A 161 7.85 -8.37 -5.66
C ASN A 161 7.09 -7.72 -4.48
N TRP A 162 6.09 -6.89 -4.78
CA TRP A 162 5.30 -6.21 -3.76
C TRP A 162 4.41 -7.14 -2.91
N ILE A 163 4.02 -8.30 -3.45
CA ILE A 163 3.28 -9.33 -2.71
C ILE A 163 4.21 -9.93 -1.64
N SER A 164 5.48 -10.18 -1.98
CA SER A 164 6.46 -10.74 -1.04
C SER A 164 6.69 -9.84 0.18
N PHE A 165 6.70 -8.51 0.00
CA PHE A 165 6.83 -7.57 1.11
C PHE A 165 5.63 -7.59 2.07
N ARG A 166 4.46 -8.03 1.58
CA ARG A 166 3.23 -8.15 2.36
C ARG A 166 3.08 -9.53 2.99
N GLU A 167 3.84 -10.52 2.53
CA GLU A 167 3.87 -11.83 3.13
C GLU A 167 4.64 -11.77 4.46
N PHE A 168 4.09 -12.45 5.46
CA PHE A 168 4.71 -12.55 6.78
C PHE A 168 5.77 -13.65 6.74
N LYS A 169 7.00 -13.30 7.09
CA LYS A 169 8.14 -14.24 7.03
C LYS A 169 8.01 -15.38 8.05
N SER A 170 7.31 -15.12 9.16
CA SER A 170 7.13 -16.06 10.27
C SER A 170 6.05 -17.13 10.02
N ILE A 171 5.27 -17.03 8.94
CA ILE A 171 4.23 -18.03 8.63
C ILE A 171 4.84 -19.17 7.81
N LYS A 172 4.80 -20.39 8.35
CA LYS A 172 5.35 -21.61 7.70
C LYS A 172 4.75 -21.93 6.33
N GLN A 173 3.51 -21.50 6.06
CA GLN A 173 2.81 -21.69 4.79
C GLN A 173 2.51 -20.34 4.15
N LYS A 174 2.90 -20.17 2.89
CA LYS A 174 2.52 -18.98 2.11
C LYS A 174 1.01 -18.90 1.98
N LYS A 175 0.45 -17.75 2.35
CA LYS A 175 -1.01 -17.49 2.30
C LYS A 175 -1.39 -16.64 1.10
N LEU A 176 -0.42 -15.93 0.53
CA LEU A 176 -0.62 -15.11 -0.65
C LEU A 176 -0.33 -15.92 -1.92
N THR A 177 -1.12 -15.63 -2.96
CA THR A 177 -0.98 -16.26 -4.26
C THR A 177 -0.23 -15.31 -5.18
N TYR A 178 0.77 -15.82 -5.88
CA TYR A 178 1.65 -15.08 -6.77
C TYR A 178 1.16 -15.32 -8.21
N PRO A 179 0.37 -14.40 -8.81
CA PRO A 179 -0.19 -14.59 -10.14
C PRO A 179 0.89 -14.57 -11.23
N SER A 180 0.67 -15.30 -12.32
CA SER A 180 1.50 -15.19 -13.52
C SER A 180 1.35 -13.80 -14.16
N GLU A 181 2.39 -13.35 -14.87
CA GLU A 181 2.38 -12.03 -15.52
C GLU A 181 1.21 -11.88 -16.51
N ASN A 182 0.96 -12.93 -17.30
CA ASN A 182 -0.18 -12.99 -18.22
C ASN A 182 -1.52 -12.82 -17.48
N ALA A 183 -1.69 -13.44 -16.31
CA ALA A 183 -2.90 -13.28 -15.51
C ALA A 183 -3.05 -11.85 -14.99
N VAL A 184 -1.97 -11.16 -14.61
CA VAL A 184 -2.00 -9.77 -14.16
C VAL A 184 -2.35 -8.82 -15.30
N ILE A 185 -1.74 -9.01 -16.48
CA ILE A 185 -2.04 -8.23 -17.69
C ILE A 185 -3.52 -8.39 -18.05
N PHE A 186 -3.99 -9.63 -18.11
CA PHE A 186 -5.36 -9.94 -18.49
C PHE A 186 -6.38 -9.40 -17.47
N PHE A 187 -6.08 -9.50 -16.18
CA PHE A 187 -6.86 -8.85 -15.12
C PHE A 187 -6.94 -7.32 -15.34
N GLY A 188 -5.83 -6.69 -15.69
CA GLY A 188 -5.77 -5.26 -16.02
C GLY A 188 -6.68 -4.90 -17.20
N ASN A 189 -6.62 -5.67 -18.28
CA ASN A 189 -7.45 -5.47 -19.48
C ASN A 189 -8.95 -5.56 -19.17
N ILE A 190 -9.37 -6.57 -18.39
CA ILE A 190 -10.77 -6.71 -17.96
C ILE A 190 -11.21 -5.51 -17.13
N MET A 191 -10.37 -5.06 -16.18
CA MET A 191 -10.68 -3.90 -15.34
C MET A 191 -10.84 -2.62 -16.17
N GLU A 192 -9.99 -2.42 -17.17
CA GLU A 192 -10.04 -1.25 -18.05
C GLU A 192 -11.30 -1.26 -18.92
N GLU A 193 -11.61 -2.38 -19.58
CA GLU A 193 -12.82 -2.51 -20.39
C GLU A 193 -14.09 -2.36 -19.54
N ALA A 194 -14.11 -2.93 -18.34
CA ALA A 194 -15.23 -2.77 -17.42
C ALA A 194 -15.42 -1.30 -17.02
N ASN A 195 -14.35 -0.59 -16.67
CA ASN A 195 -14.43 0.83 -16.33
C ASN A 195 -14.88 1.68 -17.53
N LYS A 196 -14.33 1.44 -18.73
CA LYS A 196 -14.77 2.13 -19.97
C LYS A 196 -16.25 1.93 -20.24
N TYR A 197 -16.75 0.71 -20.06
CA TYR A 197 -18.17 0.40 -20.22
C TYR A 197 -19.03 1.12 -19.15
N LEU A 198 -18.59 1.10 -17.89
CA LEU A 198 -19.31 1.74 -16.78
C LEU A 198 -19.33 3.27 -16.88
N GLU A 199 -18.31 3.90 -17.44
CA GLU A 199 -18.30 5.35 -17.68
C GLU A 199 -19.28 5.74 -18.80
N SER A 200 -19.42 4.91 -19.84
CA SER A 200 -20.28 5.20 -20.99
C SER A 200 -21.75 4.81 -20.79
N GLN A 201 -22.01 3.68 -20.12
CA GLN A 201 -23.34 3.06 -20.07
C GLN A 201 -23.67 2.43 -18.69
N PRO A 202 -23.59 3.20 -17.58
CA PRO A 202 -23.74 2.65 -16.23
C PRO A 202 -25.15 2.12 -15.91
N GLU A 203 -26.19 2.65 -16.56
CA GLU A 203 -27.60 2.38 -16.22
C GLU A 203 -28.20 1.18 -16.98
N ARG A 204 -27.44 0.55 -17.88
CA ARG A 204 -27.95 -0.55 -18.70
C ARG A 204 -28.26 -1.78 -17.84
N ARG A 205 -29.37 -2.46 -18.13
CA ARG A 205 -29.66 -3.77 -17.51
C ARG A 205 -28.60 -4.79 -17.92
N SER A 206 -28.34 -5.75 -17.03
CA SER A 206 -27.42 -6.86 -17.27
C SER A 206 -25.97 -6.44 -17.56
N VAL A 207 -25.49 -5.36 -16.91
CA VAL A 207 -24.14 -4.79 -17.08
C VAL A 207 -23.04 -5.85 -17.15
N ILE A 208 -22.96 -6.75 -16.16
CA ILE A 208 -21.92 -7.79 -16.11
C ILE A 208 -21.99 -8.69 -17.35
N LYS A 209 -23.19 -9.10 -17.77
CA LYS A 209 -23.36 -9.97 -18.95
C LYS A 209 -22.90 -9.27 -20.22
N ASN A 210 -23.22 -7.98 -20.36
CA ASN A 210 -22.84 -7.21 -21.55
C ASN A 210 -21.32 -7.00 -21.62
N ILE A 211 -20.69 -6.61 -20.51
CA ILE A 211 -19.23 -6.47 -20.45
C ILE A 211 -18.56 -7.82 -20.71
N LYS A 212 -19.09 -8.90 -20.13
CA LYS A 212 -18.57 -10.26 -20.32
C LYS A 212 -18.58 -10.65 -21.80
N ASN A 213 -19.69 -10.43 -22.50
CA ASN A 213 -19.81 -10.76 -23.92
C ASN A 213 -18.83 -9.92 -24.77
N HIS A 214 -18.72 -8.62 -24.48
CA HIS A 214 -17.78 -7.72 -25.16
C HIS A 214 -16.32 -8.17 -24.99
N ILE A 215 -15.92 -8.54 -23.78
CA ILE A 215 -14.56 -9.03 -23.51
C ILE A 215 -14.30 -10.36 -24.22
N LYS A 216 -15.27 -11.29 -24.20
CA LYS A 216 -15.15 -12.57 -24.91
C LYS A 216 -15.01 -12.43 -26.42
N SER A 217 -15.70 -11.45 -27.02
CA SER A 217 -15.55 -11.18 -28.45
C SER A 217 -14.22 -10.52 -28.80
N LYS A 218 -13.58 -9.85 -27.85
CA LYS A 218 -12.37 -9.05 -28.07
C LYS A 218 -11.07 -9.79 -27.75
N TYR A 219 -11.07 -10.67 -26.76
CA TYR A 219 -9.86 -11.32 -26.27
C TYR A 219 -9.96 -12.84 -26.25
N LEU A 220 -8.86 -13.48 -26.61
CA LEU A 220 -8.65 -14.91 -26.45
C LEU A 220 -8.01 -15.20 -25.09
N PHE A 221 -8.40 -16.31 -24.46
CA PHE A 221 -7.93 -16.72 -23.13
C PHE A 221 -6.71 -17.65 -23.22
N ASP A 222 -5.76 -17.31 -24.10
CA ASP A 222 -4.68 -18.22 -24.51
C ASP A 222 -3.56 -18.39 -23.48
N PHE A 223 -3.58 -17.60 -22.41
CA PHE A 223 -2.71 -17.87 -21.26
C PHE A 223 -3.21 -19.04 -20.40
N ILE A 224 -4.42 -19.53 -20.63
CA ILE A 224 -4.98 -20.71 -19.96
C ILE A 224 -4.96 -21.86 -20.96
N ASN A 225 -3.90 -22.67 -20.92
CA ASN A 225 -3.65 -23.76 -21.87
C ASN A 225 -4.07 -25.14 -21.34
N CYS A 226 -5.10 -25.19 -20.49
CA CYS A 226 -5.63 -26.45 -19.96
C CYS A 226 -6.81 -26.95 -20.79
N GLU A 227 -6.61 -28.02 -21.56
CA GLU A 227 -7.65 -28.60 -22.43
C GLU A 227 -8.93 -28.96 -21.67
N LEU A 228 -8.81 -29.44 -20.43
CA LEU A 228 -9.96 -29.86 -19.61
C LEU A 228 -10.70 -28.70 -18.93
N HIS A 229 -10.01 -27.61 -18.61
CA HIS A 229 -10.54 -26.57 -17.73
C HIS A 229 -10.48 -25.15 -18.30
N LYS A 230 -10.00 -24.97 -19.55
CA LYS A 230 -9.85 -23.65 -20.17
C LYS A 230 -11.12 -22.82 -20.06
N ASP A 231 -12.26 -23.38 -20.44
CA ASP A 231 -13.54 -22.68 -20.40
C ASP A 231 -13.99 -22.37 -18.97
N ALA A 232 -13.93 -23.36 -18.07
CA ALA A 232 -14.36 -23.20 -16.68
C ALA A 232 -13.51 -22.16 -15.92
N VAL A 233 -12.19 -22.18 -16.12
CA VAL A 233 -11.25 -21.23 -15.52
C VAL A 233 -11.48 -19.83 -16.11
N SER A 234 -11.59 -19.71 -17.44
CA SER A 234 -11.85 -18.44 -18.13
C SER A 234 -13.14 -17.79 -17.66
N GLU A 235 -14.21 -18.58 -17.54
CA GLU A 235 -15.50 -18.15 -17.03
C GLU A 235 -15.43 -17.67 -15.58
N CYS A 236 -14.74 -18.41 -14.72
CA CYS A 236 -14.55 -18.03 -13.32
C CYS A 236 -13.70 -16.77 -13.19
N PHE A 237 -12.61 -16.68 -13.94
CA PHE A 237 -11.69 -15.55 -13.92
C PHE A 237 -12.39 -14.27 -14.35
N LEU A 238 -13.11 -14.32 -15.48
CA LEU A 238 -13.86 -13.19 -16.00
C LEU A 238 -14.99 -12.80 -15.05
N GLY A 239 -15.75 -13.78 -14.54
CA GLY A 239 -16.87 -13.52 -13.63
C GLY A 239 -16.46 -12.89 -12.31
N LEU A 240 -15.39 -13.38 -11.68
CA LEU A 240 -14.87 -12.82 -10.43
C LEU A 240 -14.29 -11.41 -10.64
N THR A 241 -13.51 -11.22 -11.71
CA THR A 241 -12.90 -9.93 -12.01
C THR A 241 -13.95 -8.86 -12.30
N LEU A 242 -14.97 -9.17 -13.10
CA LEU A 242 -16.05 -8.23 -13.40
C LEU A 242 -16.87 -7.84 -12.18
N ARG A 243 -17.19 -8.79 -11.30
CA ARG A 243 -17.87 -8.48 -10.03
C ARG A 243 -17.06 -7.50 -9.20
N LEU A 244 -15.75 -7.72 -9.11
CA LEU A 244 -14.87 -6.83 -8.38
C LEU A 244 -14.79 -5.45 -9.03
N ALA A 245 -14.68 -5.38 -10.36
CA ALA A 245 -14.60 -4.13 -11.12
C ALA A 245 -15.84 -3.26 -10.88
N VAL A 246 -17.03 -3.83 -11.07
CA VAL A 246 -18.31 -3.15 -10.86
C VAL A 246 -18.47 -2.71 -9.40
N PHE A 247 -18.17 -3.59 -8.45
CA PHE A 247 -18.26 -3.26 -7.03
C PHE A 247 -17.31 -2.11 -6.64
N ASN A 248 -16.06 -2.17 -7.11
CA ASN A 248 -15.07 -1.13 -6.86
C ASN A 248 -15.49 0.20 -7.48
N TRP A 249 -15.97 0.19 -8.73
CA TRP A 249 -16.47 1.38 -9.40
C TRP A 249 -17.63 2.04 -8.64
N CYS A 250 -18.65 1.24 -8.26
CA CYS A 250 -19.77 1.72 -7.45
C CYS A 250 -19.30 2.29 -6.10
N ASN A 251 -18.34 1.63 -5.44
CA ASN A 251 -17.80 2.11 -4.17
C ASN A 251 -17.07 3.45 -4.30
N ILE A 252 -16.31 3.67 -5.37
CA ILE A 252 -15.65 4.95 -5.64
C ILE A 252 -16.71 6.04 -5.78
N ILE A 253 -17.72 5.83 -6.62
CA ILE A 253 -18.84 6.79 -6.80
C ILE A 253 -19.54 7.07 -5.47
N ASN A 254 -19.83 6.02 -4.68
CA ASN A 254 -20.48 6.16 -3.38
C ASN A 254 -19.64 6.93 -2.36
N LYS A 255 -18.32 6.74 -2.33
CA LYS A 255 -17.41 7.52 -1.47
C LYS A 255 -17.42 9.00 -1.82
N ILE A 256 -17.47 9.32 -3.12
CA ILE A 256 -17.58 10.71 -3.60
C ILE A 256 -18.92 11.31 -3.14
N LEU A 257 -20.03 10.61 -3.36
CA LEU A 257 -21.36 11.07 -2.96
C LEU A 257 -21.51 11.25 -1.44
N LYS A 258 -20.74 10.51 -0.63
CA LYS A 258 -20.69 10.64 0.83
C LYS A 258 -19.75 11.72 1.34
N GLY A 259 -18.88 12.27 0.49
CA GLY A 259 -17.90 13.27 0.89
C GLY A 259 -16.57 12.72 1.40
N THR A 260 -16.37 11.40 1.42
CA THR A 260 -15.21 10.76 2.06
C THR A 260 -13.90 10.95 1.30
N ASP A 261 -13.95 11.18 -0.01
CA ASP A 261 -12.76 11.27 -0.88
C ASP A 261 -12.66 12.61 -1.65
N VAL A 262 -13.44 13.62 -1.25
CA VAL A 262 -13.66 14.82 -2.08
C VAL A 262 -12.44 15.75 -2.11
N PHE A 263 -11.65 15.80 -1.03
CA PHE A 263 -10.44 16.63 -0.96
C PHE A 263 -9.36 16.20 -1.96
N ARG A 264 -9.21 14.90 -2.22
CA ARG A 264 -8.25 14.36 -3.19
C ARG A 264 -8.63 14.59 -4.65
N LEU A 265 -9.90 14.93 -4.90
CA LEU A 265 -10.50 14.99 -6.23
C LEU A 265 -10.71 16.44 -6.72
N ALA A 266 -10.47 17.44 -5.88
CA ALA A 266 -10.76 18.84 -6.18
C ALA A 266 -9.92 19.40 -7.36
N ASN A 267 -8.69 18.91 -7.54
CA ASN A 267 -7.73 19.43 -8.52
C ASN A 267 -7.35 18.42 -9.62
N LYS A 268 -8.17 17.39 -9.85
CA LYS A 268 -7.88 16.34 -10.83
C LYS A 268 -8.90 16.31 -11.95
N THR A 269 -8.45 15.97 -13.16
CA THR A 269 -9.35 15.57 -14.25
C THR A 269 -10.02 14.25 -13.85
N LEU A 270 -11.34 14.29 -13.69
CA LEU A 270 -12.13 13.15 -13.24
C LEU A 270 -12.83 12.48 -14.42
N PRO A 271 -12.98 11.13 -14.39
CA PRO A 271 -13.91 10.44 -15.26
C PRO A 271 -15.33 11.01 -15.14
N GLN A 272 -16.10 10.92 -16.23
CA GLN A 272 -17.38 11.60 -16.38
C GLN A 272 -18.33 11.29 -15.21
N MET A 273 -18.44 10.03 -14.81
CA MET A 273 -19.35 9.63 -13.74
C MET A 273 -18.87 10.07 -12.36
N GLN A 274 -17.55 10.11 -12.13
CA GLN A 274 -16.99 10.68 -10.90
C GLN A 274 -17.22 12.20 -10.81
N ALA A 275 -17.09 12.92 -11.93
CA ALA A 275 -17.40 14.35 -12.00
C ALA A 275 -18.88 14.63 -11.71
N LYS A 276 -19.79 13.85 -12.30
CA LYS A 276 -21.24 13.92 -12.01
C LYS A 276 -21.52 13.68 -10.52
N ALA A 277 -20.89 12.67 -9.92
CA ALA A 277 -21.03 12.36 -8.50
C ALA A 277 -20.54 13.51 -7.60
N LEU A 278 -19.39 14.11 -7.93
CA LEU A 278 -18.83 15.23 -7.19
C LEU A 278 -19.74 16.47 -7.25
N ASN A 279 -20.30 16.79 -8.42
CA ASN A 279 -21.23 17.89 -8.58
C ASN A 279 -22.50 17.69 -7.75
N LYS A 280 -23.02 16.46 -7.72
CA LYS A 280 -24.18 16.09 -6.87
C LYS A 280 -23.88 16.20 -5.38
N PHE A 281 -22.67 15.88 -4.94
CA PHE A 281 -22.25 16.10 -3.56
C PHE A 281 -22.19 17.61 -3.22
N LYS A 282 -21.57 18.41 -4.09
CA LYS A 282 -21.46 19.87 -3.91
C LYS A 282 -22.85 20.54 -3.83
N SER A 283 -23.81 20.14 -4.65
CA SER A 283 -25.18 20.68 -4.59
C SER A 283 -25.88 20.34 -3.28
N LYS A 284 -25.71 19.12 -2.76
CA LYS A 284 -26.24 18.70 -1.45
C LYS A 284 -25.68 19.54 -0.29
N LEU A 285 -24.41 19.92 -0.34
CA LEU A 285 -23.81 20.82 0.66
C LEU A 285 -24.39 22.24 0.60
N LYS A 286 -24.62 22.78 -0.60
CA LYS A 286 -25.26 24.09 -0.76
C LYS A 286 -26.67 24.13 -0.15
N ASN A 287 -27.45 23.06 -0.36
CA ASN A 287 -28.81 22.96 0.17
C ASN A 287 -28.87 22.75 1.69
N LYS A 288 -27.79 22.31 2.34
CA LYS A 288 -27.71 22.20 3.81
C LYS A 288 -27.32 23.50 4.51
N LYS A 289 -26.81 24.49 3.76
CA LYS A 289 -26.39 25.81 4.29
C LYS A 289 -27.48 26.88 4.16
N LYS A 290 -28.62 26.53 3.56
CA LYS A 290 -29.86 27.31 3.56
C LYS A 290 -30.80 26.69 4.57
#